data_AF-A0A8T6ZXX2-F1
#
_entry.id   AF-A0A8T6ZXX2-F1
#
_cell.length_a   1.000
_cell.length_b   1.000
_cell.length_c   1.000
_cell.angle_alpha   90.00
_cell.angle_beta   90.00
_cell.angle_gamma   90.00
#
_symmetry.space_group_name_H-M   'P 1'
#
loop_
_entity.id
_entity.type
_entity.pdbx_description
1 polymer ?
#
loop_
_entity_poly.entity_id
_entity_poly.type
_entity_poly.pdbx_seq_one_letter_code
_entity_poly.pdbx_strand_id
1 'polypeptide(L)' 'MPYFIYKITSGSTGSIKNLECIDKYDEYKQAKKYIREKRTEFVNDSRTTLKMIFAEDEFEAEQRLVATRDAPILREWEK' A
#
# COMPACT_ATOMS: atom_id res chain seq x y z
N MET A 1 -2.97 -16.16 -3.78
CA MET A 1 -2.37 -14.89 -4.26
C MET A 1 -2.54 -13.90 -3.13
N PRO A 2 -1.46 -13.52 -2.44
CA PRO A 2 -1.56 -12.70 -1.24
C PRO A 2 -1.75 -11.20 -1.54
N TYR A 3 -2.24 -10.51 -0.53
CA TYR A 3 -2.29 -9.07 -0.41
C TYR A 3 -1.05 -8.59 0.34
N PHE A 4 -0.20 -7.86 -0.36
CA PHE A 4 0.95 -7.16 0.20
C PHE A 4 0.55 -5.78 0.67
N ILE A 5 1.05 -5.38 1.83
CA ILE A 5 0.77 -4.09 2.44
C ILE A 5 2.06 -3.29 2.45
N TYR A 6 2.02 -2.16 1.76
CA TYR A 6 3.13 -1.25 1.65
C TYR A 6 2.87 0.04 2.39
N LYS A 7 3.89 0.45 3.16
CA LYS A 7 4.01 1.77 3.74
C LYS A 7 4.83 2.65 2.81
N ILE A 8 4.19 3.73 2.36
CA ILE A 8 4.78 4.72 1.47
C ILE A 8 5.06 5.96 2.30
N THR A 9 6.32 6.21 2.62
CA THR A 9 6.73 7.41 3.36
C THR A 9 7.26 8.44 2.38
N SER A 10 6.56 9.57 2.22
CA SER A 10 7.02 10.67 1.35
C SER A 10 8.02 11.54 2.11
N GLY A 11 9.28 11.56 1.68
CA GLY A 11 10.29 12.45 2.26
C GLY A 11 9.97 13.93 2.01
N SER A 12 10.43 14.81 2.91
CA SER A 12 10.27 16.27 2.79
C SER A 12 10.89 16.87 1.52
N THR A 13 11.75 16.11 0.83
CA THR A 13 12.57 16.56 -0.30
C THR A 13 12.09 15.89 -1.60
N GLY A 14 10.87 16.22 -2.02
CA GLY A 14 10.41 16.20 -3.42
C GLY A 14 10.26 14.87 -4.18
N SER A 15 11.06 13.83 -3.93
CA SER A 15 11.18 12.72 -4.89
C SER A 15 11.27 11.33 -4.27
N ILE A 16 11.85 11.19 -3.07
CA ILE A 16 12.09 9.87 -2.47
C ILE A 16 10.85 9.45 -1.68
N LYS A 17 10.06 8.56 -2.28
CA LYS A 17 9.03 7.80 -1.58
C LYS A 17 9.66 6.50 -1.13
N ASN A 18 9.78 6.32 0.18
CA ASN A 18 10.26 5.06 0.73
C ASN A 18 9.10 4.05 0.67
N LEU A 19 9.30 2.94 -0.07
CA LEU A 19 8.35 1.86 -0.21
C LEU A 19 8.82 0.73 0.71
N GLU A 20 8.07 0.47 1.77
CA GLU A 20 8.39 -0.57 2.74
C GLU A 20 7.25 -1.59 2.79
N CYS A 21 7.54 -2.85 2.48
CA CYS A 21 6.62 -3.96 2.69
C CYS A 21 6.54 -4.24 4.19
N ILE A 22 5.42 -3.89 4.81
CA ILE A 22 5.25 -4.05 6.27
C ILE A 22 4.61 -5.39 6.63
N ASP A 23 3.81 -5.96 5.72
CA ASP A 23 3.07 -7.18 6.00
C ASP A 23 2.47 -7.80 4.72
N LYS A 24 2.08 -9.08 4.80
CA LYS A 24 1.40 -9.79 3.71
C LYS A 24 0.37 -10.78 4.26
N TYR A 25 -0.78 -10.84 3.61
CA TYR A 25 -1.91 -11.67 4.03
C TYR A 25 -2.50 -12.41 2.84
N ASP A 26 -2.84 -13.68 2.97
CA ASP A 26 -3.53 -14.39 1.89
C ASP A 26 -5.01 -13.97 1.77
N GLU A 27 -5.61 -13.49 2.88
CA GLU A 27 -7.01 -13.07 2.94
C GLU A 27 -7.19 -11.55 2.91
N TYR A 28 -8.03 -11.06 2.01
CA TYR A 28 -8.41 -9.64 1.91
C TYR A 28 -8.95 -9.07 3.23
N LYS A 29 -9.75 -9.86 3.96
CA LYS A 29 -10.36 -9.42 5.23
C LYS A 29 -9.30 -9.10 6.27
N GLN A 30 -8.26 -9.93 6.37
CA GLN A 30 -7.15 -9.72 7.29
C GLN A 30 -6.32 -8.50 6.86
N ALA A 31 -6.00 -8.40 5.57
CA ALA A 31 -5.26 -7.25 5.03
C ALA A 31 -5.99 -5.92 5.28
N LYS A 32 -7.29 -5.87 5.01
CA LYS A 32 -8.14 -4.68 5.23
C LYS A 32 -8.18 -4.29 6.71
N LYS A 33 -8.30 -5.27 7.61
CA LYS A 33 -8.29 -5.02 9.06
C LYS A 33 -6.96 -4.40 9.48
N TYR A 34 -5.85 -5.02 9.07
CA TYR A 34 -4.50 -4.55 9.39
C TYR A 34 -4.24 -3.12 8.88
N ILE A 35 -4.61 -2.81 7.63
CA ILE A 35 -4.45 -1.45 7.09
C ILE A 35 -5.26 -0.45 7.90
N ARG A 36 -6.48 -0.79 8.32
CA ARG A 36 -7.32 0.12 9.11
C ARG A 36 -6.71 0.39 10.48
N GLU A 37 -6.17 -0.63 11.13
CA GLU A 37 -5.44 -0.51 12.40
C GLU A 37 -4.19 0.37 12.22
N LYS A 38 -3.37 0.08 11.20
CA LYS A 38 -2.16 0.86 10.90
C LYS A 38 -2.45 2.30 10.45
N ARG A 39 -3.55 2.56 9.75
CA ARG A 39 -3.97 3.95 9.45
C ARG A 39 -4.29 4.75 10.69
N THR A 40 -4.81 4.11 11.72
CA THR A 40 -5.09 4.75 13.01
C THR A 40 -3.79 5.03 13.75
N GLU A 41 -2.81 4.12 13.67
CA GLU A 41 -1.47 4.30 14.25
C GLU A 41 -0.68 5.42 13.56
N PHE A 42 -0.71 5.49 12.22
CA PHE A 42 -0.02 6.51 11.43
C PHE A 42 -0.86 7.76 11.14
N VAL A 43 -2.00 7.94 11.81
CA VAL A 43 -2.89 9.11 11.58
C VAL A 43 -2.18 10.44 11.80
N ASN A 44 -1.17 10.45 12.68
CA ASN A 44 -0.35 11.63 12.97
C ASN A 44 0.79 11.85 11.97
N ASP A 45 1.06 10.86 11.11
CA ASP A 45 2.13 10.92 10.11
C ASP A 45 1.52 11.21 8.74
N SER A 46 1.23 12.49 8.47
CA SER A 46 0.62 12.95 7.21
C SER A 46 1.46 12.66 5.96
N ARG A 47 2.70 12.17 6.14
CA ARG A 47 3.62 11.79 5.05
C ARG A 47 3.59 10.28 4.77
N THR A 48 2.96 9.51 5.64
CA THR A 48 2.82 8.06 5.52
C THR A 48 1.49 7.72 4.84
N THR A 49 1.58 6.97 3.74
CA THR A 49 0.42 6.42 3.04
C THR A 49 0.51 4.90 3.02
N LEU A 50 -0.56 4.22 3.43
CA LEU A 50 -0.65 2.77 3.34
C LEU A 50 -1.40 2.34 2.08
N LYS A 51 -0.79 1.44 1.31
CA LYS A 51 -1.36 0.88 0.08
C LYS A 51 -1.35 -0.65 0.13
N MET A 52 -2.47 -1.24 -0.29
CA MET A 52 -2.61 -2.67 -0.46
C MET A 52 -2.43 -3.04 -1.92
N ILE A 53 -1.68 -4.09 -2.21
CA ILE A 53 -1.47 -4.59 -3.55
C ILE A 53 -1.73 -6.09 -3.55
N PHE A 54 -2.57 -6.55 -4.46
CA PHE A 54 -2.76 -7.96 -4.74
C PHE A 54 -1.74 -8.38 -5.79
N ALA A 55 -0.87 -9.33 -5.44
CA ALA A 55 0.22 -9.81 -6.30
C ALA A 55 0.59 -11.25 -5.94
N GLU A 56 1.34 -11.90 -6.81
CA GLU A 56 1.88 -13.24 -6.58
C GLU A 56 3.07 -13.18 -5.61
N ASP A 57 3.96 -12.21 -5.84
CA ASP A 57 5.20 -12.01 -5.06
C ASP A 57 5.50 -10.53 -4.79
N GLU A 58 6.45 -10.28 -3.89
CA GLU A 58 6.87 -8.92 -3.49
C GLU A 58 7.34 -8.10 -4.71
N PHE A 59 8.14 -8.70 -5.60
CA PHE A 59 8.64 -8.07 -6.81
C PHE A 59 7.53 -7.59 -7.75
N GLU A 60 6.47 -8.40 -7.94
CA GLU A 60 5.31 -7.99 -8.75
C GLU A 60 4.54 -6.86 -8.06
N ALA A 61 4.43 -6.91 -6.73
CA ALA A 61 3.77 -5.86 -5.96
C ALA A 61 4.49 -4.51 -6.07
N GLU A 62 5.83 -4.51 -6.01
CA GLU A 62 6.66 -3.32 -6.23
C GLU A 62 6.49 -2.75 -7.63
N GLN A 63 6.54 -3.60 -8.67
CA GLN A 63 6.29 -3.17 -10.04
C GLN A 63 4.92 -2.51 -10.20
N ARG A 64 3.86 -3.11 -9.62
CA ARG A 64 2.51 -2.53 -9.63
C ARG A 64 2.45 -1.19 -8.89
N LEU A 65 3.20 -1.04 -7.81
CA LEU A 65 3.30 0.21 -7.04
C LEU A 65 3.93 1.34 -7.85
N VAL A 66 5.00 1.04 -8.58
CA VAL A 66 5.66 1.98 -9.49
C VAL A 66 4.76 2.30 -10.69
N ALA A 67 4.14 1.29 -11.31
CA ALA A 67 3.27 1.43 -12.47
C ALA A 67 1.96 2.19 -12.17
N THR A 68 1.35 1.98 -10.99
CA THR A 68 0.12 2.72 -10.60
C THR A 68 0.36 4.23 -10.49
N ARG A 69 1.61 4.69 -10.43
CA ARG A 69 1.91 6.13 -10.40
C ARG A 69 1.56 6.83 -11.73
N ASP A 70 1.40 6.07 -12.82
CA ASP A 70 1.06 6.58 -14.15
C ASP A 70 -0.45 6.50 -14.46
N ALA A 71 -1.19 5.62 -13.78
CA ALA A 71 -2.61 5.41 -14.05
C ALA A 71 -3.52 6.10 -13.01
N PRO A 72 -4.47 6.97 -13.42
CA PRO A 72 -5.48 7.49 -12.50
C PRO A 72 -6.30 6.33 -11.94
N ILE A 73 -6.28 6.23 -10.61
CA ILE A 73 -6.98 5.23 -9.79
C ILE A 73 -8.49 5.22 -10.07
N LEU A 74 -8.92 4.35 -10.99
CA LEU A 74 -10.32 3.95 -11.12
C LEU A 74 -10.63 3.04 -9.92
N ARG A 75 -11.15 3.64 -8.84
CA ARG A 75 -11.64 2.94 -7.66
C ARG A 75 -13.01 2.32 -7.99
N GLU A 76 -13.02 1.21 -8.70
CA GLU A 76 -14.20 0.32 -8.78
C GLU A 76 -14.19 -0.61 -7.57
N TRP A 77 -14.61 -0.09 -6.42
CA TRP A 77 -15.08 -0.92 -5.31
C TRP A 77 -16.43 -0.36 -4.88
N GLU A 78 -17.51 -0.96 -5.37
CA GLU A 78 -18.60 -1.51 -4.54
C GLU A 78 -19.69 -2.10 -5.45
N LYS A 79 -19.88 -3.42 -5.35
CA LYS A 79 -21.13 -4.09 -5.64
C LYS A 79 -21.68 -4.58 -4.29
#